data_AF-A0A947C6G6-F1
#
_entry.id   AF-A0A947C6G6-F1
#
_cell.length_a   1.000
_cell.length_b   1.000
_cell.length_c   1.000
_cell.angle_alpha   90.00
_cell.angle_beta   90.00
_cell.angle_gamma   90.00
#
_symmetry.space_group_name_H-M   'P 1'
#
loop_
_entity.id
_entity.type
_entity.pdbx_description
1 polymer ?
#
loop_
_entity_poly.entity_id
_entity_poly.type
_entity_poly.pdbx_seq_one_letter_code
_entity_poly.pdbx_strand_id
1 'polypeptide(L)' 'MGPRGPLRQLLANLLDNALKFSEGGWVGIRVQRVGGDDDRVRLLYSVRDTGQGIHGESPHHR' A
#
# COMPACT_ATOMS: atom_id res chain seq x y z
N MET A 1 -7.75 8.46 21.26
CA MET A 1 -7.08 8.14 19.97
C MET A 1 -6.26 6.88 20.19
N GLY A 2 -6.82 5.70 19.90
CA GLY A 2 -6.07 4.45 20.01
C GLY A 2 -4.88 4.43 19.05
N PRO A 3 -3.78 3.73 19.38
CA PRO A 3 -2.60 3.72 18.53
C PRO A 3 -3.01 3.22 17.14
N ARG A 4 -2.84 4.07 16.12
CA ARG A 4 -2.99 3.64 14.73
C ARG A 4 -1.88 2.62 14.52
N GLY A 5 -2.20 1.33 14.42
CA GLY A 5 -1.19 0.29 14.22
C GLY A 5 -0.35 0.59 12.97
N PRO A 6 0.95 0.20 12.95
CA PRO A 6 1.88 0.58 11.88
C PRO A 6 1.38 0.18 10.49
N LEU A 7 0.67 -0.95 10.37
CA LEU A 7 0.04 -1.39 9.12
C LEU A 7 -1.04 -0.42 8.63
N ARG A 8 -1.93 0.05 9.52
CA ARG A 8 -2.98 1.00 9.15
C ARG A 8 -2.37 2.32 8.68
N GLN A 9 -1.32 2.79 9.35
CA GLN A 9 -0.63 4.02 8.95
C GLN A 9 0.06 3.86 7.59
N LEU A 10 0.75 2.75 7.37
CA LEU A 10 1.40 2.44 6.09
C LEU A 10 0.36 2.42 4.94
N LEU A 11 -0.73 1.67 5.11
CA LEU A 11 -1.79 1.59 4.09
C LEU A 11 -2.46 2.94 3.85
N ALA A 12 -2.71 3.73 4.90
CA ALA A 12 -3.26 5.07 4.75
C ALA A 12 -2.33 5.98 3.93
N ASN A 13 -1.02 5.96 4.20
CA ASN A 13 -0.05 6.76 3.44
C ASN A 13 -0.03 6.35 1.95
N LEU A 14 -0.05 5.06 1.66
CA LEU A 14 -0.07 4.57 0.28
C LEU A 14 -1.35 4.97 -0.46
N LEU A 15 -2.49 4.89 0.22
CA LEU A 15 -3.79 5.28 -0.36
C LEU A 15 -3.90 6.78 -0.56
N ASP A 16 -3.45 7.57 0.40
CA ASP A 16 -3.43 9.03 0.29
C ASP A 16 -2.57 9.46 -0.90
N ASN A 17 -1.42 8.81 -1.12
CA ASN A 17 -0.59 9.06 -2.29
C ASN A 17 -1.32 8.67 -3.58
N ALA A 18 -1.87 7.45 -3.65
CA ALA A 18 -2.61 6.98 -4.82
C ALA A 18 -3.76 7.93 -5.20
N LEU A 19 -4.53 8.40 -4.23
CA LEU A 19 -5.63 9.35 -4.43
C LEU A 19 -5.15 10.74 -4.86
N LYS A 20 -4.02 11.23 -4.33
CA LYS A 20 -3.45 12.53 -4.69
C LYS A 20 -2.91 12.57 -6.12
N PHE A 21 -2.35 11.46 -6.59
CA PHE A 21 -1.61 11.40 -7.86
C PHE A 21 -2.34 10.68 -9.00
N SER A 22 -3.58 10.23 -8.77
CA SER A 22 -4.44 9.66 -9.81
C SER A 22 -5.46 10.67 -10.31
N GLU A 23 -5.20 11.27 -11.47
CA GLU A 23 -6.16 12.14 -12.16
C GLU A 23 -7.23 11.28 -12.87
N GLY A 24 -8.20 10.79 -12.08
CA GLY A 24 -9.26 9.91 -12.56
C GLY A 24 -8.86 8.43 -12.64
N GLY A 25 -9.85 7.55 -12.84
CA GLY A 25 -9.67 6.11 -12.86
C GLY A 25 -9.95 5.43 -11.52
N TRP A 26 -9.08 4.51 -11.08
CA TRP A 26 -9.32 3.70 -9.89
C TRP A 26 -8.08 3.53 -9.01
N VAL A 27 -8.33 3.40 -7.71
CA VAL A 27 -7.36 2.97 -6.71
C VAL A 27 -7.89 1.70 -6.07
N GLY A 28 -7.07 0.67 -5.99
CA GLY A 28 -7.46 -0.65 -5.49
C GLY A 28 -6.46 -1.19 -4.49
N ILE A 29 -6.98 -1.81 -3.42
CA ILE A 29 -6.19 -2.56 -2.45
C ILE A 29 -6.47 -4.03 -2.66
N ARG A 30 -5.40 -4.84 -2.63
CA ARG A 30 -5.51 -6.29 -2.63
C ARG A 30 -4.68 -6.87 -1.50
N VAL A 31 -5.27 -7.84 -0.79
CA VAL A 31 -4.64 -8.63 0.27
C VAL A 31 -4.61 -10.08 -0.19
N GLN A 32 -3.44 -10.70 -0.16
CA GLN A 32 -3.26 -12.10 -0.56
C GLN A 32 -2.48 -12.85 0.50
N ARG A 33 -2.91 -14.07 0.85
CA ARG A 33 -2.06 -15.00 1.59
C ARG A 33 -0.97 -15.50 0.63
N VAL A 34 0.28 -15.27 0.99
CA VAL A 34 1.46 -15.69 0.22
C VAL A 34 2.26 -16.78 0.92
N GLY A 35 1.77 -17.23 2.07
CA GLY A 35 2.32 -18.37 2.80
C GLY A 35 1.98 -18.35 4.27
N GLY A 36 2.77 -19.06 5.04
CA GLY A 36 2.57 -19.23 6.48
C GLY A 36 2.07 -20.64 6.83
N ASP A 37 2.20 -20.98 8.09
CA ASP A 37 1.80 -22.24 8.71
C ASP A 37 0.49 -22.05 9.50
N ASP A 38 0.17 -23.00 10.40
CA ASP A 38 -1.05 -23.00 11.21
C ASP A 38 -1.05 -21.90 12.29
N ASP A 39 0.13 -21.43 12.71
CA ASP A 39 0.27 -20.42 13.77
C ASP A 39 0.49 -19.01 13.21
N ARG A 40 1.00 -18.89 11.98
CA ARG A 40 1.35 -17.60 11.38
C ARG A 40 0.99 -17.54 9.91
N VAL A 41 0.22 -16.52 9.53
CA VAL A 41 -0.07 -16.20 8.12
C VAL A 41 0.88 -15.13 7.60
N ARG A 42 1.39 -15.32 6.38
CA ARG A 42 2.08 -14.26 5.63
C ARG A 42 1.11 -13.66 4.61
N LEU A 43 0.87 -12.36 4.73
CA LEU A 43 0.00 -11.59 3.85
C LEU A 43 0.82 -10.61 3.02
N LEU A 44 0.51 -10.52 1.73
CA LEU A 44 0.96 -9.46 0.84
C LEU A 44 -0.15 -8.43 0.69
N TYR A 45 0.15 -7.19 1.01
CA TYR A 45 -0.70 -6.03 0.76
C TYR A 45 -0.18 -5.32 -0.48
N SER A 46 -1.06 -5.02 -1.43
CA SER A 46 -0.72 -4.24 -2.61
C SER A 46 -1.74 -3.12 -2.81
N VAL A 47 -1.25 -1.93 -3.11
CA VAL A 47 -2.04 -0.78 -3.55
C VAL A 47 -1.68 -0.53 -5.00
N ARG A 48 -2.68 -0.44 -5.87
CA ARG A 48 -2.49 -0.14 -7.29
C ARG A 48 -3.43 0.99 -7.68
N ASP A 49 -2.93 1.90 -8.50
CA ASP A 49 -3.68 3.04 -8.98
C ASP A 49 -3.42 3.28 -10.48
N THR A 50 -4.18 4.21 -11.05
CA THR A 50 -4.10 4.62 -12.46
C THR A 50 -3.35 5.93 -12.65
N GLY A 51 -2.66 6.44 -11.62
CA GLY A 51 -1.88 7.66 -11.72
C GLY A 51 -0.66 7.53 -12.61
N GLN A 52 0.00 8.67 -12.84
CA GLN A 52 1.17 8.80 -13.73
C GLN A 52 2.43 8.02 -13.27
N GLY A 53 2.36 7.36 -12.11
CA GLY A 53 3.48 6.67 -11.49
C GLY A 53 4.52 7.65 -10.91
N ILE A 54 5.63 7.10 -10.40
CA ILE A 54 6.75 7.89 -9.89
C ILE A 54 7.75 8.03 -11.03
N HIS A 55 7.76 9.19 -11.70
CA HIS A 55 8.76 9.50 -12.70
C HIS A 55 10.12 9.79 -12.03
N GLY A 56 11.07 8.85 -12.14
CA GLY A 56 12.50 9.18 -12.07
C GLY A 56 13.14 9.36 -10.70
N GLU A 57 12.60 8.83 -9.60
CA GLU A 57 13.30 8.82 -8.32
C GLU A 57 13.63 7.38 -7.90
N SER A 58 14.93 7.07 -7.88
CA SER A 58 15.45 5.90 -7.17
C SER A 58 14.97 5.99 -5.72
N PRO A 59 14.29 4.97 -5.17
CA PRO A 59 13.86 5.02 -3.78
C PRO A 59 15.11 5.10 -2.91
N HIS A 60 15.36 6.27 -2.31
CA HIS A 60 16.35 6.42 -1.25
C HIS A 60 15.87 5.61 -0.05
N HIS A 61 16.22 4.34 -0.03
CA HIS A 61 16.14 3.49 1.15
C HIS A 61 17.34 3.85 2.04
N ARG A 62 17.07 4.46 3.19
CA ARG A 62 17.96 4.49 4.35
C ARG A 62 17.28 3.75 5.49
#